data_AF-A0AB73H3L9-F1
#
_entry.id   AF-A0AB73H3L9-F1
#
_cell.length_a   1.000
_cell.length_b   1.000
_cell.length_c   1.000
_cell.angle_alpha   90.00
_cell.angle_beta   90.00
_cell.angle_gamma   90.00
#
_symmetry.space_group_name_H-M   'P 1'
#
loop_
_entity.id
_entity.type
_entity.pdbx_description
1 polymer ?
#
loop_
_entity_poly.entity_id
_entity_poly.type
_entity_poly.pdbx_seq_one_letter_code
_entity_poly.pdbx_strand_id
1 'polypeptide(L)'
;MLGQGALDGLLASFQRAVKEKSPSALADLVQTARASRWQELPEALGPLAQYAAPECLRAIATPGVNTDAALVVLQSLVSRMEAMADGPYRVEHDQSKNLLTYHDLLQRYICHEDVVTFRQSEIASITFPLKLQLVTQVDSRNCPAVQLADVMIGAAIEAANTLTGQRAGALDAREVMALYADHQLIHMLPSIDFDEQKRFRQGTQAAQVIDYFTENFHTP
;
A
#
# COMPACT_ATOMS: atom_id res chain seq x y z
N MET A 1 -5.05 0.44 -23.68
CA MET A 1 -4.82 -1.00 -23.46
C MET A 1 -6.13 -1.75 -23.29
N LEU A 2 -6.87 -1.61 -22.18
CA LEU A 2 -8.02 -2.50 -21.92
C LEU A 2 -9.31 -2.27 -22.74
N GLY A 3 -9.34 -1.26 -23.61
CA GLY A 3 -10.55 -0.75 -24.26
C GLY A 3 -11.11 0.49 -23.55
N GLN A 4 -11.96 1.26 -24.24
CA GLN A 4 -12.52 2.51 -23.71
C GLN A 4 -13.48 2.21 -22.55
N GLY A 5 -13.27 2.84 -21.39
CA GLY A 5 -14.09 2.64 -20.19
C GLY A 5 -13.94 1.28 -19.50
N ALA A 6 -13.16 0.36 -20.06
CA ALA A 6 -13.00 -0.99 -19.52
C ALA A 6 -12.29 -1.00 -18.16
N LEU A 7 -11.31 -0.11 -17.96
CA LEU A 7 -10.63 0.04 -16.67
C LEU A 7 -11.59 0.52 -15.58
N ASP A 8 -12.40 1.54 -15.87
CA ASP A 8 -13.37 2.07 -14.90
C ASP A 8 -14.43 1.01 -14.55
N GLY A 9 -14.90 0.25 -15.53
CA GLY A 9 -15.81 -0.87 -15.31
C GLY A 9 -15.19 -1.97 -14.47
N LEU A 10 -13.94 -2.35 -14.76
CA LEU A 10 -13.17 -3.32 -13.98
C LEU A 10 -13.00 -2.85 -12.53
N LEU A 11 -12.61 -1.59 -12.31
CA LEU A 11 -12.45 -1.04 -10.98
C LEU A 11 -13.77 -1.00 -10.20
N ALA A 12 -14.85 -0.56 -10.84
CA ALA A 12 -16.16 -0.50 -10.20
C ALA A 12 -16.69 -1.90 -9.83
N SER A 13 -16.58 -2.87 -10.74
CA SER A 13 -16.99 -4.26 -10.48
C SER A 13 -16.11 -4.93 -9.41
N PHE A 14 -14.81 -4.65 -9.41
CA PHE A 14 -13.89 -5.15 -8.39
C PHE A 14 -14.20 -4.58 -7.00
N GLN A 15 -14.41 -3.27 -6.89
CA GLN A 15 -14.80 -2.62 -5.64
C GLN A 15 -16.12 -3.18 -5.10
N ARG A 16 -17.10 -3.42 -5.99
CA ARG A 16 -18.36 -4.06 -5.61
C ARG A 16 -18.14 -5.50 -5.13
N ALA A 17 -17.33 -6.28 -5.83
CA ALA A 17 -17.01 -7.66 -5.45
C ALA A 17 -16.31 -7.75 -4.08
N VAL A 18 -15.34 -6.87 -3.81
CA VAL A 18 -14.65 -6.80 -2.51
C VAL A 18 -15.58 -6.36 -1.39
N LYS A 19 -16.54 -5.46 -1.67
CA LYS A 19 -17.51 -4.96 -0.67
C LYS A 19 -18.62 -5.95 -0.37
N GLU A 20 -19.28 -6.49 -1.39
CA GLU A 20 -20.44 -7.37 -1.24
C GLU A 20 -20.04 -8.83 -0.96
N LYS A 21 -18.89 -9.28 -1.50
CA LYS A 21 -18.39 -10.67 -1.42
C LYS A 21 -19.42 -11.72 -1.83
N SER A 22 -20.43 -11.32 -2.61
CA SER A 22 -21.54 -12.15 -3.04
C SER A 22 -21.17 -12.92 -4.33
N PRO A 23 -21.73 -14.11 -4.55
CA PRO A 23 -21.52 -14.85 -5.78
C PRO A 23 -21.90 -14.06 -7.05
N SER A 24 -22.94 -13.23 -6.98
CA SER A 24 -23.36 -12.37 -8.09
C SER A 24 -22.35 -11.26 -8.38
N ALA A 25 -21.83 -10.57 -7.37
CA ALA A 25 -20.82 -9.54 -7.58
C ALA A 25 -19.49 -10.11 -8.13
N LEU A 26 -19.10 -11.32 -7.68
CA LEU A 26 -17.94 -12.03 -8.23
C LEU A 26 -18.15 -12.43 -9.70
N ALA A 27 -19.36 -12.90 -10.05
CA ALA A 27 -19.70 -13.22 -11.43
C ALA A 27 -19.66 -11.97 -12.32
N ASP A 28 -20.20 -10.83 -11.85
CA ASP A 28 -20.17 -9.55 -12.56
C ASP A 28 -18.74 -9.08 -12.82
N LEU A 29 -17.83 -9.21 -11.85
CA LEU A 29 -16.40 -8.93 -12.01
C LEU A 29 -15.77 -9.79 -13.12
N VAL A 30 -16.03 -11.11 -13.12
CA VAL A 30 -15.52 -12.02 -14.15
C VAL A 30 -16.03 -11.63 -15.54
N GLN A 31 -17.31 -11.31 -15.67
CA GLN A 31 -17.88 -10.88 -16.95
C GLN A 31 -17.29 -9.56 -17.43
N THR A 32 -17.08 -8.62 -16.51
CA THR A 32 -16.44 -7.34 -16.82
C THR A 32 -15.01 -7.53 -17.31
N ALA A 33 -14.24 -8.43 -16.67
CA ALA A 33 -12.90 -8.79 -17.13
C ALA A 33 -12.90 -9.44 -18.51
N ARG A 34 -13.85 -10.35 -18.79
CA ARG A 34 -14.02 -10.99 -20.10
C ARG A 34 -14.38 -10.01 -21.21
N ALA A 35 -15.16 -8.99 -20.90
CA ALA A 35 -15.57 -7.96 -21.86
C ALA A 35 -14.44 -6.96 -22.18
N SER A 36 -13.40 -6.89 -21.34
CA SER A 36 -12.22 -6.08 -21.61
C SER A 36 -11.29 -6.73 -22.63
N ARG A 37 -10.32 -5.96 -23.15
CA ARG A 37 -9.20 -6.51 -23.94
C ARG A 37 -8.15 -7.16 -23.05
N TRP A 38 -8.57 -8.11 -22.22
CA TRP A 38 -7.73 -8.74 -21.20
C TRP A 38 -6.52 -9.47 -21.78
N GLN A 39 -6.58 -9.85 -23.05
CA GLN A 39 -5.45 -10.46 -23.78
C GLN A 39 -4.30 -9.48 -24.04
N GLU A 40 -4.51 -8.16 -23.86
CA GLU A 40 -3.42 -7.18 -23.86
C GLU A 40 -2.63 -7.21 -22.53
N LEU A 41 -3.17 -7.84 -21.48
CA LEU A 41 -2.51 -8.03 -20.18
C LEU A 41 -2.92 -9.37 -19.54
N PRO A 42 -2.64 -10.50 -20.22
CA PRO A 42 -3.16 -11.81 -19.85
C PRO A 42 -2.65 -12.29 -18.49
N GLU A 43 -1.46 -11.87 -18.07
CA GLU A 43 -0.88 -12.21 -16.76
C GLU A 43 -1.68 -11.62 -15.60
N ALA A 44 -2.24 -10.41 -15.77
CA ALA A 44 -3.01 -9.74 -14.73
C ALA A 44 -4.49 -10.09 -14.77
N LEU A 45 -5.09 -10.14 -15.96
CA LEU A 45 -6.54 -10.29 -16.11
C LEU A 45 -6.95 -11.71 -16.50
N GLY A 46 -6.05 -12.54 -17.04
CA GLY A 46 -6.32 -13.93 -17.43
C GLY A 46 -6.85 -14.82 -16.28
N PRO A 47 -6.30 -14.76 -15.05
CA PRO A 47 -6.87 -15.52 -13.92
C PRO A 47 -8.37 -15.26 -13.72
N LEU A 48 -8.82 -14.02 -13.87
CA LEU A 48 -10.24 -13.66 -13.78
C LEU A 48 -10.99 -13.94 -15.09
N ALA A 49 -10.49 -13.44 -16.21
CA ALA A 49 -11.20 -13.44 -17.49
C ALA A 49 -11.24 -14.82 -18.17
N GLN A 50 -10.10 -15.50 -18.26
CA GLN A 50 -9.99 -16.80 -18.92
C GLN A 50 -10.42 -17.93 -17.99
N TYR A 51 -9.86 -17.96 -16.79
CA TYR A 51 -9.97 -19.13 -15.92
C TYR A 51 -11.10 -19.01 -14.88
N ALA A 52 -11.58 -17.81 -14.59
CA ALA A 52 -12.43 -17.55 -13.43
C ALA A 52 -11.88 -18.27 -12.19
N ALA A 53 -10.56 -18.13 -11.98
CA ALA A 53 -9.75 -18.95 -11.10
C ALA A 53 -10.37 -19.00 -9.68
N PRO A 54 -10.77 -20.18 -9.20
CA PRO A 54 -11.44 -20.32 -7.91
C PRO A 54 -10.64 -19.71 -6.75
N GLU A 55 -9.32 -19.82 -6.78
CA GLU A 55 -8.42 -19.24 -5.80
C GLU A 55 -8.47 -17.72 -5.77
N CYS A 56 -8.55 -17.04 -6.93
CA CYS A 56 -8.69 -15.59 -7.01
C CYS A 56 -10.05 -15.14 -6.46
N LEU A 57 -11.13 -15.82 -6.87
CA LEU A 57 -12.48 -15.48 -6.42
C LEU A 57 -12.65 -15.73 -4.91
N ARG A 58 -12.08 -16.82 -4.40
CA ARG A 58 -12.07 -17.14 -2.96
C ARG A 58 -11.28 -16.10 -2.16
N ALA A 59 -10.14 -15.63 -2.67
CA ALA A 59 -9.37 -14.57 -2.02
C ALA A 59 -10.20 -13.29 -1.86
N ILE A 60 -10.89 -12.86 -2.93
CA ILE A 60 -11.80 -11.70 -2.89
C ILE A 60 -12.96 -11.92 -1.91
N ALA A 61 -13.54 -13.12 -1.90
CA ALA A 61 -14.68 -13.48 -1.05
C ALA A 61 -14.34 -13.67 0.43
N THR A 62 -13.05 -13.72 0.79
CA THR A 62 -12.63 -14.03 2.17
C THR A 62 -13.08 -12.92 3.13
N PRO A 63 -13.81 -13.23 4.22
CA PRO A 63 -14.19 -12.24 5.23
C PRO A 63 -12.97 -11.50 5.77
N GLY A 64 -13.09 -10.19 6.01
CA GLY A 64 -11.97 -9.35 6.47
C GLY A 64 -10.98 -8.91 5.39
N VAL A 65 -10.81 -9.64 4.27
CA VAL A 65 -9.97 -9.19 3.15
C VAL A 65 -10.57 -7.93 2.50
N ASN A 66 -9.75 -6.90 2.31
CA ASN A 66 -10.11 -5.64 1.67
C ASN A 66 -8.94 -5.13 0.81
N THR A 67 -9.11 -3.98 0.17
CA THR A 67 -8.07 -3.30 -0.61
C THR A 67 -7.36 -2.21 0.19
N ASP A 68 -7.39 -2.29 1.52
CA ASP A 68 -6.73 -1.30 2.35
C ASP A 68 -5.21 -1.47 2.22
N ALA A 69 -4.58 -0.45 1.63
CA ALA A 69 -3.13 -0.40 1.49
C ALA A 69 -2.44 0.23 2.70
N ALA A 70 -3.18 0.74 3.70
CA ALA A 70 -2.62 1.47 4.82
C ALA A 70 -1.59 0.65 5.60
N LEU A 71 -1.84 -0.65 5.82
CA LEU A 71 -0.88 -1.52 6.49
C LEU A 71 0.42 -1.68 5.67
N VAL A 72 0.30 -1.85 4.34
CA VAL A 72 1.47 -1.99 3.44
C VAL A 72 2.29 -0.70 3.43
N VAL A 73 1.62 0.45 3.36
CA VAL A 73 2.26 1.77 3.42
C VAL A 73 2.95 1.96 4.77
N LEU A 74 2.27 1.61 5.87
CA LEU A 74 2.82 1.71 7.22
C LEU A 74 4.07 0.84 7.40
N GLN A 75 4.02 -0.41 6.95
CA GLN A 75 5.17 -1.31 6.97
C GLN A 75 6.33 -0.79 6.11
N SER A 76 6.03 -0.20 4.96
CA SER A 76 7.04 0.41 4.09
C SER A 76 7.72 1.61 4.76
N LEU A 77 6.95 2.45 5.45
CA LEU A 77 7.48 3.59 6.21
C LEU A 77 8.36 3.12 7.37
N VAL A 78 7.90 2.13 8.14
CA VAL A 78 8.70 1.54 9.23
C VAL A 78 10.00 0.96 8.68
N SER A 79 9.94 0.11 7.65
CA SER A 79 11.13 -0.49 7.02
C SER A 79 12.12 0.57 6.54
N ARG A 80 11.63 1.66 5.93
CA ARG A 80 12.49 2.76 5.48
C ARG A 80 13.13 3.52 6.65
N MET A 81 12.38 3.84 7.70
CA MET A 81 12.90 4.53 8.88
C MET A 81 13.90 3.66 9.65
N GLU A 82 13.64 2.35 9.78
CA GLU A 82 14.57 1.38 10.35
C GLU A 82 15.92 1.33 9.60
N ALA A 83 15.88 1.44 8.27
CA ALA A 83 17.09 1.52 7.45
C ALA A 83 17.83 2.86 7.56
N MET A 84 17.11 3.96 7.77
CA MET A 84 17.68 5.31 7.86
C MET A 84 18.19 5.67 9.26
N ALA A 85 17.62 5.11 10.31
CA ALA A 85 17.96 5.45 11.68
C ALA A 85 19.20 4.67 12.16
N ASP A 86 20.20 5.38 12.66
CA ASP A 86 21.39 4.76 13.27
C ASP A 86 21.09 4.09 14.64
N GLY A 87 19.97 4.45 15.26
CA GLY A 87 19.59 3.96 16.59
C GLY A 87 18.10 4.12 16.88
N PRO A 88 17.70 4.00 18.16
CA PRO A 88 16.30 4.07 18.56
C PRO A 88 15.66 5.39 18.15
N TYR A 89 14.43 5.34 17.62
CA TYR A 89 13.72 6.52 17.15
C TYR A 89 12.25 6.54 17.59
N ARG A 90 11.63 7.71 17.45
CA ARG A 90 10.22 7.97 17.77
C ARG A 90 9.58 8.68 16.59
N VAL A 91 8.28 8.46 16.41
CA VAL A 91 7.50 9.11 15.36
C VAL A 91 6.40 9.93 16.01
N GLU A 92 6.39 11.22 15.69
CA GLU A 92 5.26 12.11 15.93
C GLU A 92 4.54 12.33 14.61
N HIS A 93 3.22 12.14 14.61
CA HIS A 93 2.38 12.33 13.43
C HIS A 93 1.20 13.23 13.78
N ASP A 94 0.65 13.94 12.78
CA ASP A 94 -0.61 14.66 12.98
C ASP A 94 -1.77 13.71 13.30
N GLN A 95 -2.90 14.24 13.72
CA GLN A 95 -4.07 13.44 14.04
C GLN A 95 -4.60 12.69 12.81
N SER A 96 -4.58 11.35 12.86
CA SER A 96 -4.97 10.48 11.76
C SER A 96 -5.84 9.33 12.25
N LYS A 97 -7.05 9.22 11.67
CA LYS A 97 -7.96 8.09 11.94
C LYS A 97 -7.32 6.75 11.57
N ASN A 98 -6.52 6.71 10.51
CA ASN A 98 -5.83 5.48 10.10
C ASN A 98 -4.80 5.06 11.16
N LEU A 99 -4.02 6.01 11.70
CA LEU A 99 -3.07 5.67 12.77
C LEU A 99 -3.78 5.23 14.06
N LEU A 100 -4.97 5.75 14.35
CA LEU A 100 -5.79 5.22 15.45
C LEU A 100 -6.19 3.76 15.17
N THR A 101 -6.61 3.45 13.95
CA THR A 101 -6.97 2.07 13.55
C THR A 101 -5.81 1.08 13.72
N TYR A 102 -4.57 1.51 13.45
CA TYR A 102 -3.39 0.64 13.49
C TYR A 102 -2.56 0.77 14.77
N HIS A 103 -3.00 1.56 15.76
CA HIS A 103 -2.22 1.86 16.96
C HIS A 103 -1.83 0.60 17.74
N ASP A 104 -2.80 -0.27 18.03
CA ASP A 104 -2.56 -1.50 18.82
C ASP A 104 -1.64 -2.48 18.08
N LEU A 105 -1.72 -2.53 16.75
CA LEU A 105 -0.80 -3.32 15.94
C LEU A 105 0.64 -2.76 16.00
N LEU A 106 0.79 -1.45 15.88
CA LEU A 106 2.10 -0.79 15.99
C LEU A 106 2.72 -0.99 17.37
N GLN A 107 1.94 -0.88 18.44
CA GLN A 107 2.42 -1.15 19.79
C GLN A 107 2.92 -2.59 19.94
N ARG A 108 2.20 -3.57 19.38
CA ARG A 108 2.66 -4.96 19.37
C ARG A 108 3.96 -5.14 18.60
N TYR A 109 4.14 -4.47 17.46
CA TYR A 109 5.42 -4.50 16.73
C TYR A 109 6.57 -3.89 17.54
N ILE A 110 6.33 -2.75 18.21
CA ILE A 110 7.33 -2.05 19.03
C ILE A 110 7.75 -2.91 20.22
N CYS A 111 6.80 -3.58 20.86
CA CYS A 111 7.04 -4.42 22.03
C CYS A 111 7.51 -5.84 21.67
N HIS A 112 7.65 -6.16 20.38
CA HIS A 112 8.02 -7.51 19.95
C HIS A 112 9.53 -7.74 20.10
N GLU A 113 9.91 -8.73 20.89
CA GLU A 113 11.31 -8.95 21.31
C GLU A 113 12.03 -10.06 20.54
N ASP A 114 11.32 -10.87 19.75
CA ASP A 114 11.98 -11.95 19.00
C ASP A 114 13.01 -11.38 18.02
N VAL A 115 14.19 -11.98 18.01
CA VAL A 115 15.26 -11.61 17.08
C VAL A 115 15.07 -12.36 15.77
N VAL A 116 14.48 -11.70 14.79
CA VAL A 116 14.20 -12.28 13.48
C VAL A 116 14.37 -11.25 12.37
N THR A 117 14.73 -11.70 11.17
CA THR A 117 14.80 -10.85 9.97
C THR A 117 14.18 -11.56 8.78
N PHE A 118 13.35 -10.84 8.05
CA PHE A 118 12.74 -11.31 6.82
C PHE A 118 13.07 -10.37 5.66
N ARG A 119 13.51 -10.95 4.54
CA ARG A 119 13.77 -10.21 3.30
C ARG A 119 12.47 -10.07 2.49
N GLN A 120 12.00 -8.85 2.29
CA GLN A 120 10.77 -8.58 1.53
C GLN A 120 11.04 -8.21 0.06
N SER A 121 12.19 -7.62 -0.23
CA SER A 121 12.66 -7.33 -1.59
C SER A 121 14.18 -7.15 -1.62
N GLU A 122 14.72 -6.68 -2.76
CA GLU A 122 16.12 -6.26 -2.85
C GLU A 122 16.45 -5.07 -1.93
N ILE A 123 15.49 -4.18 -1.70
CA ILE A 123 15.68 -2.91 -0.99
C ILE A 123 14.92 -2.83 0.35
N ALA A 124 14.20 -3.88 0.72
CA ALA A 124 13.38 -3.89 1.93
C ALA A 124 13.52 -5.20 2.72
N SER A 125 13.70 -5.03 4.03
CA SER A 125 13.63 -6.08 5.03
C SER A 125 12.85 -5.60 6.24
N ILE A 126 12.39 -6.54 7.04
CA ILE A 126 11.86 -6.27 8.37
C ILE A 126 12.67 -7.06 9.39
N THR A 127 13.14 -6.37 10.41
CA THR A 127 13.95 -6.94 11.48
C THR A 127 13.30 -6.59 12.80
N PHE A 128 13.12 -7.59 13.65
CA PHE A 128 12.73 -7.40 15.04
C PHE A 128 13.91 -7.74 15.96
N PRO A 129 14.00 -7.13 17.15
CA PRO A 129 13.17 -6.01 17.63
C PRO A 129 13.39 -4.73 16.78
N LEU A 130 12.36 -3.89 16.72
CA LEU A 130 12.42 -2.62 15.98
C LEU A 130 13.28 -1.58 16.72
N LYS A 131 13.93 -0.68 15.98
CA LYS A 131 14.50 0.56 16.54
C LYS A 131 13.38 1.55 16.92
N LEU A 132 12.23 1.50 16.26
CA LEU A 132 11.05 2.29 16.61
C LEU A 132 10.61 2.01 18.04
N GLN A 133 10.60 3.04 18.88
CA GLN A 133 10.23 2.94 20.30
C GLN A 133 8.83 3.46 20.61
N LEU A 134 8.32 4.39 19.80
CA LEU A 134 7.06 5.07 20.09
C LEU A 134 6.48 5.73 18.85
N VAL A 135 5.16 5.64 18.70
CA VAL A 135 4.37 6.42 17.75
C VAL A 135 3.32 7.21 18.52
N THR A 136 3.36 8.54 18.44
CA THR A 136 2.39 9.44 19.06
C THR A 136 1.70 10.31 18.02
N GLN A 137 0.46 10.71 18.34
CA GLN A 137 -0.26 11.72 17.57
C GLN A 137 -0.24 13.05 18.32
N VAL A 138 0.07 14.12 17.60
CA VAL A 138 0.10 15.50 18.12
C VAL A 138 -0.80 16.37 17.25
N ASP A 139 -1.27 17.49 17.80
CA ASP A 139 -1.97 18.51 17.01
C ASP A 139 -0.94 19.37 16.30
N SER A 140 -0.91 19.35 14.96
CA SER A 140 0.08 20.09 14.19
C SER A 140 0.06 21.60 14.46
N ARG A 141 -1.07 22.17 14.91
CA ARG A 141 -1.14 23.59 15.32
C ARG A 141 -0.24 23.93 16.51
N ASN A 142 0.14 22.92 17.29
CA ASN A 142 0.97 23.05 18.49
C ASN A 142 2.36 22.42 18.31
N CYS A 143 2.68 21.82 17.16
CA CYS A 143 3.98 21.21 16.89
C CYS A 143 4.56 21.74 15.56
N PRO A 144 5.53 22.67 15.60
CA PRO A 144 6.12 23.25 14.38
C PRO A 144 6.70 22.23 13.40
N ALA A 145 7.28 21.13 13.91
CA ALA A 145 7.84 20.09 13.06
C ALA A 145 6.75 19.35 12.27
N VAL A 146 5.64 19.00 12.92
CA VAL A 146 4.50 18.36 12.26
C VAL A 146 3.76 19.34 11.35
N GLN A 147 3.64 20.60 11.74
CA GLN A 147 3.08 21.64 10.86
C GLN A 147 3.89 21.81 9.56
N LEU A 148 5.22 21.77 9.65
CA LEU A 148 6.07 21.80 8.46
C LEU A 148 5.82 20.59 7.56
N ALA A 149 5.70 19.40 8.15
CA ALA A 149 5.37 18.18 7.42
C ALA A 149 4.02 18.29 6.69
N ASP A 150 2.99 18.84 7.34
CA ASP A 150 1.66 19.09 6.76
C ASP A 150 1.72 20.04 5.56
N VAL A 151 2.50 21.11 5.65
CA VAL A 151 2.70 22.06 4.54
C VAL A 151 3.39 21.37 3.37
N MET A 152 4.44 20.58 3.64
CA MET A 152 5.18 19.86 2.60
C MET A 152 4.27 18.84 1.90
N ILE A 153 3.57 17.97 2.65
CA ILE A 153 2.70 16.98 2.03
C ILE A 153 1.50 17.62 1.33
N GLY A 154 0.94 18.70 1.88
CA GLY A 154 -0.12 19.47 1.26
C GLY A 154 0.28 20.04 -0.10
N ALA A 155 1.47 20.63 -0.19
CA ALA A 155 2.00 21.15 -1.45
C ALA A 155 2.22 20.04 -2.49
N ALA A 156 2.76 18.89 -2.07
CA ALA A 156 2.96 17.74 -2.97
C ALA A 156 1.62 17.18 -3.49
N ILE A 157 0.60 17.07 -2.63
CA ILE A 157 -0.76 16.63 -3.03
C ILE A 157 -1.38 17.61 -4.03
N GLU A 158 -1.27 18.92 -3.77
CA GLU A 158 -1.77 19.95 -4.69
C GLU A 158 -1.08 19.90 -6.05
N ALA A 159 0.24 19.75 -6.06
CA ALA A 159 1.04 19.61 -7.28
C ALA A 159 0.63 18.36 -8.08
N ALA A 160 0.49 17.21 -7.41
CA ALA A 160 0.04 15.97 -8.05
C ALA A 160 -1.36 16.09 -8.66
N ASN A 161 -2.31 16.71 -7.95
CA ASN A 161 -3.67 16.96 -8.46
C ASN A 161 -3.68 17.90 -9.69
N THR A 162 -2.74 18.86 -9.73
CA THR A 162 -2.56 19.77 -10.86
C THR A 162 -2.00 19.05 -12.08
N LEU A 163 -0.95 18.25 -11.89
CA LEU A 163 -0.31 17.49 -12.97
C LEU A 163 -1.25 16.42 -13.55
N THR A 164 -2.16 15.87 -12.75
CA THR A 164 -3.15 14.89 -13.18
C THR A 164 -4.44 15.52 -13.73
N GLY A 165 -4.53 16.86 -13.76
CA GLY A 165 -5.68 17.58 -14.30
C GLY A 165 -6.94 17.50 -13.44
N GLN A 166 -6.84 17.04 -12.19
CA GLN A 166 -7.97 16.94 -11.27
C GLN A 166 -8.39 18.31 -10.72
N ARG A 167 -7.43 19.21 -10.50
CA ARG A 167 -7.68 20.57 -10.00
C ARG A 167 -6.55 21.51 -10.38
N ALA A 168 -6.86 22.75 -10.75
CA ALA A 168 -5.84 23.78 -10.88
C ALA A 168 -5.32 24.20 -9.49
N GLY A 169 -4.04 23.96 -9.23
CA GLY A 169 -3.33 24.46 -8.05
C GLY A 169 -2.85 25.91 -8.22
N ALA A 170 -2.50 26.53 -7.09
CA ALA A 170 -1.94 27.87 -7.01
C ALA A 170 -0.41 27.89 -7.21
N LEU A 171 0.28 26.78 -6.90
CA LEU A 171 1.72 26.62 -7.05
C LEU A 171 2.10 26.05 -8.41
N ASP A 172 3.32 26.34 -8.88
CA ASP A 172 3.88 25.61 -10.03
C ASP A 172 4.16 24.16 -9.62
N ALA A 173 3.31 23.27 -10.12
CA ALA A 173 3.37 21.86 -9.76
C ALA A 173 4.69 21.18 -10.19
N ARG A 174 5.34 21.63 -11.26
CA ARG A 174 6.62 21.06 -11.70
C ARG A 174 7.75 21.48 -10.78
N GLU A 175 7.77 22.75 -10.38
CA GLU A 175 8.76 23.26 -9.44
C GLU A 175 8.62 22.58 -8.07
N VAL A 176 7.39 22.43 -7.56
CA VAL A 176 7.15 21.73 -6.29
C VAL A 176 7.62 20.28 -6.35
N MET A 177 7.27 19.53 -7.41
CA MET A 177 7.68 18.13 -7.53
C MET A 177 9.20 17.99 -7.68
N ALA A 178 9.89 18.95 -8.30
CA ALA A 178 11.34 18.94 -8.46
C ALA A 178 12.11 19.12 -7.13
N LEU A 179 11.44 19.53 -6.04
CA LEU A 179 12.03 19.61 -4.70
C LEU A 179 12.15 18.25 -4.00
N TYR A 180 11.44 17.24 -4.48
CA TYR A 180 11.47 15.89 -3.92
C TYR A 180 12.41 15.00 -4.72
N ALA A 181 13.30 14.30 -4.04
CA ALA A 181 14.04 13.20 -4.65
C ALA A 181 13.12 11.97 -4.81
N ASP A 182 13.37 11.15 -5.84
CA ASP A 182 12.55 9.95 -6.14
C ASP A 182 12.33 9.04 -4.93
N HIS A 183 13.35 8.89 -4.07
CA HIS A 183 13.28 8.04 -2.88
C HIS A 183 12.50 8.64 -1.69
N GLN A 184 12.03 9.89 -1.81
CA GLN A 184 11.20 10.56 -0.81
C GLN A 184 9.71 10.37 -1.08
N LEU A 185 9.35 9.77 -2.22
CA LEU A 185 7.97 9.47 -2.59
C LEU A 185 7.78 7.94 -2.68
N ILE A 186 6.73 7.44 -2.04
CA ILE A 186 6.32 6.04 -2.20
C ILE A 186 5.44 5.96 -3.44
N HIS A 187 6.01 5.46 -4.54
CA HIS A 187 5.27 5.23 -5.78
C HIS A 187 4.55 3.87 -5.70
N MET A 188 3.22 3.90 -5.56
CA MET A 188 2.37 2.71 -5.73
C MET A 188 1.98 2.53 -7.21
N LEU A 189 2.95 2.69 -8.10
CA LEU A 189 2.73 2.55 -9.54
C LEU A 189 2.84 1.07 -9.93
N PRO A 190 1.82 0.49 -10.58
CA PRO A 190 1.94 -0.86 -11.11
C PRO A 190 2.97 -0.86 -12.24
N SER A 191 3.99 -1.73 -12.13
CA SER A 191 4.90 -2.02 -13.24
C SER A 191 4.28 -3.09 -14.15
N ILE A 192 4.39 -2.88 -15.46
CA ILE A 192 4.02 -3.86 -16.49
C ILE A 192 5.21 -4.71 -16.94
N ASP A 193 6.41 -4.46 -16.40
CA ASP A 193 7.59 -5.31 -16.63
C ASP A 193 7.56 -6.50 -15.66
N PHE A 194 6.94 -7.59 -16.10
CA PHE A 194 6.79 -8.80 -15.29
C PHE A 194 8.13 -9.49 -15.00
N ASP A 195 9.11 -9.39 -15.91
CA ASP A 195 10.43 -9.99 -15.71
C ASP A 195 11.23 -9.23 -14.66
N GLU A 196 11.15 -7.90 -14.65
CA GLU A 196 11.64 -7.07 -13.56
C GLU A 196 10.94 -7.41 -12.23
N GLN A 197 9.60 -7.47 -12.20
CA GLN A 197 8.86 -7.80 -10.97
C GLN A 197 9.21 -9.19 -10.43
N LYS A 198 9.41 -10.19 -11.31
CA LYS A 198 9.83 -11.53 -10.93
C LYS A 198 11.22 -11.54 -10.33
N ARG A 199 12.17 -10.81 -10.92
CA ARG A 199 13.54 -10.64 -10.39
C ARG A 199 13.52 -9.92 -9.04
N PHE A 200 12.78 -8.82 -8.93
CA PHE A 200 12.67 -8.02 -7.71
C PHE A 200 12.11 -8.82 -6.52
N ARG A 201 11.22 -9.77 -6.80
CA ARG A 201 10.60 -10.66 -5.79
C ARG A 201 11.33 -11.99 -5.59
N GLN A 202 12.43 -12.22 -6.31
CA GLN A 202 13.16 -13.48 -6.23
C GLN A 202 13.89 -13.62 -4.88
N GLY A 203 13.69 -14.77 -4.23
CA GLY A 203 14.30 -15.07 -2.92
C GLY A 203 13.76 -14.19 -1.78
N THR A 204 12.52 -13.71 -1.93
CA THR A 204 11.79 -13.03 -0.86
C THR A 204 11.18 -14.04 0.10
N GLN A 205 10.98 -13.61 1.34
CA GLN A 205 10.40 -14.40 2.43
C GLN A 205 8.96 -13.96 2.73
N ALA A 206 8.22 -13.51 1.72
CA ALA A 206 6.89 -12.93 1.90
C ALA A 206 5.90 -13.91 2.55
N ALA A 207 5.96 -15.20 2.20
CA ALA A 207 5.11 -16.22 2.82
C ALA A 207 5.45 -16.40 4.31
N GLN A 208 6.73 -16.47 4.65
CA GLN A 208 7.16 -16.58 6.05
C GLN A 208 6.78 -15.35 6.87
N VAL A 209 6.81 -14.16 6.27
CA VAL A 209 6.31 -12.94 6.93
C VAL A 209 4.81 -13.07 7.23
N ILE A 210 4.00 -13.53 6.28
CA ILE A 210 2.56 -13.72 6.48
C ILE A 210 2.30 -14.72 7.61
N ASP A 211 2.96 -15.87 7.58
CA ASP A 211 2.81 -16.91 8.60
C ASP A 211 3.22 -16.36 9.98
N TYR A 212 4.40 -15.72 10.06
CA TYR A 212 4.91 -15.13 11.28
C TYR A 212 4.00 -14.04 11.85
N PHE A 213 3.45 -13.18 10.98
CA PHE A 213 2.54 -12.13 11.41
C PHE A 213 1.19 -12.68 11.86
N THR A 214 0.74 -13.77 11.23
CA THR A 214 -0.47 -14.47 11.65
C THR A 214 -0.29 -15.06 13.04
N GLU A 215 0.87 -15.67 13.31
CA GLU A 215 1.17 -16.30 14.60
C GLU A 215 1.36 -15.28 15.73
N ASN A 216 2.02 -14.15 15.46
CA ASN A 216 2.44 -13.21 16.51
C ASN A 216 1.55 -11.97 16.65
N PHE A 217 0.81 -11.57 15.62
CA PHE A 217 0.12 -10.28 15.58
C PHE A 217 -1.35 -10.34 15.11
N HIS A 218 -1.91 -11.51 14.80
CA HIS A 218 -3.30 -11.63 14.34
C HIS A 218 -4.32 -11.36 15.46
N THR A 219 -4.05 -11.78 16.68
CA THR A 219 -4.94 -11.60 17.84
C THR A 219 -4.49 -10.43 18.71
N PRO A 220 -5.41 -9.53 19.14
CA PRO A 220 -5.11 -8.41 20.03
C PRO A 220 -4.34 -8.82 21.28
#